data_AF-A0A348P304-F1
#
_entry.id   AF-A0A348P304-F1
#
_cell.length_a   1.000
_cell.length_b   1.000
_cell.length_c   1.000
_cell.angle_alpha   90.00
_cell.angle_beta   90.00
_cell.angle_gamma   90.00
#
_symmetry.space_group_name_H-M   'P 1'
#
loop_
_entity.id
_entity.type
_entity.pdbx_description
1 polymer ?
#
loop_
_entity_poly.entity_id
_entity_poly.type
_entity_poly.pdbx_seq_one_letter_code
_entity_poly.pdbx_strand_id
1 'polypeptide(L)'
;MKKTMALILSIVLILAVFSGCAKNTDGETNPSFNSSADINSFKTIGDIINSGIDSIQSANTDRYYIYVFQAGQDYYRAVSNITPEISQSLFDLDFDDKNYDSKLNKIISPLEIDKLENLSDTVIPQEELDKLVGKTGEELINDGWNAGMGYNLETMEFFLNKGAFEYTVVFDGKLENSDDFDEEEAIKPLVVKSVTLNGIGDATNVE
;
A
#
# COMPACT_ATOMS: atom_id res chain seq x y z
N MET A 1 -44.73 52.34 6.18
CA MET A 1 -44.34 53.77 6.25
C MET A 1 -43.00 53.89 6.97
N LYS A 2 -42.03 54.58 6.34
CA LYS A 2 -40.86 55.29 6.92
C LYS A 2 -39.90 54.46 7.81
N LYS A 3 -38.77 53.98 7.24
CA LYS A 3 -37.43 54.61 7.19
C LYS A 3 -36.69 54.61 8.54
N THR A 4 -35.62 53.82 8.62
CA THR A 4 -34.33 54.24 9.20
C THR A 4 -33.18 53.35 8.69
N MET A 5 -32.22 54.02 8.05
CA MET A 5 -30.92 53.58 7.54
C MET A 5 -29.85 53.91 8.60
N ALA A 6 -28.80 53.08 8.70
CA ALA A 6 -27.40 53.42 9.05
C ALA A 6 -26.63 52.09 9.01
N LEU A 7 -25.81 51.72 8.03
CA LEU A 7 -24.60 52.31 7.45
C LEU A 7 -23.58 52.80 8.51
N ILE A 8 -22.63 51.93 8.87
CA ILE A 8 -21.29 52.36 9.28
C ILE A 8 -20.25 51.51 8.52
N LEU A 9 -19.47 52.26 7.75
CA LEU A 9 -18.27 51.96 6.99
C LEU A 9 -17.06 52.13 7.93
N SER A 10 -16.10 51.21 7.97
CA SER A 10 -14.72 51.45 8.45
C SER A 10 -13.83 50.27 8.06
N ILE A 11 -13.09 50.38 6.95
CA ILE A 11 -11.72 50.92 6.82
C ILE A 11 -10.67 49.83 7.09
N VAL A 12 -10.06 49.45 5.97
CA VAL A 12 -8.76 48.79 5.79
C VAL A 12 -7.68 49.53 6.58
N LEU A 13 -6.81 48.80 7.30
CA LEU A 13 -5.42 49.22 7.43
C LEU A 13 -4.48 48.01 7.39
N ILE A 14 -3.73 47.96 6.29
CA ILE A 14 -2.51 47.18 6.09
C ILE A 14 -1.42 47.76 7.00
N LEU A 15 -0.62 46.91 7.64
CA LEU A 15 0.80 47.20 7.86
C LEU A 15 1.58 45.88 7.96
N ALA A 16 2.50 45.73 7.03
CA ALA A 16 3.47 44.67 6.94
C ALA A 16 4.71 44.97 7.81
N VAL A 17 5.52 43.92 7.95
CA VAL A 17 6.95 43.87 8.27
C VAL A 17 7.34 43.87 9.76
N PHE A 18 7.79 42.71 10.25
CA PHE A 18 9.15 42.58 10.80
C PHE A 18 9.72 41.18 10.52
N SER A 19 10.93 41.17 9.99
CA SER A 19 11.78 40.03 9.69
C SER A 19 12.34 39.34 10.94
N GLY A 20 12.43 38.01 10.89
CA GLY A 20 13.61 37.20 11.27
C GLY A 20 14.04 37.12 12.75
N CYS A 21 13.91 35.93 13.34
CA CYS A 21 15.04 34.99 13.52
C CYS A 21 14.65 33.77 14.39
N ALA A 22 14.89 32.58 13.83
CA ALA A 22 15.40 31.36 14.46
C ALA A 22 14.77 30.85 15.78
N LYS A 23 14.12 29.67 15.73
CA LYS A 23 14.72 28.38 16.16
C LYS A 23 13.72 27.22 16.08
N ASN A 24 14.26 26.09 15.61
CA ASN A 24 13.78 24.71 15.78
C ASN A 24 12.52 24.31 15.02
N THR A 25 12.71 24.07 13.72
CA THR A 25 11.94 23.05 13.00
C THR A 25 12.52 21.71 13.41
N ASP A 26 11.79 20.97 14.25
CA ASP A 26 12.04 19.54 14.44
C ASP A 26 11.76 18.90 13.09
N GLY A 27 12.85 18.49 12.43
CA GLY A 27 12.81 17.80 11.16
C GLY A 27 12.19 16.43 11.35
N GLU A 28 10.95 16.28 10.90
CA GLU A 28 10.54 15.03 10.28
C GLU A 28 11.46 14.81 9.08
N THR A 29 12.49 14.00 9.27
CA THR A 29 13.23 13.39 8.19
C THR A 29 12.25 12.50 7.42
N ASN A 30 11.62 13.06 6.39
CA ASN A 30 11.19 12.26 5.26
C ASN A 30 12.41 11.43 4.82
N PRO A 31 12.30 10.10 4.71
CA PRO A 31 13.39 9.31 4.16
C PRO A 31 13.74 9.89 2.79
N SER A 32 14.99 10.29 2.64
CA SER A 32 15.55 10.69 1.35
C SER A 32 15.61 9.44 0.49
N PHE A 33 14.55 9.19 -0.27
CA PHE A 33 14.52 8.10 -1.24
C PHE A 33 15.66 8.31 -2.25
N ASN A 34 16.60 7.35 -2.29
CA ASN A 34 17.66 7.31 -3.29
C ASN A 34 17.01 7.07 -4.66
N SER A 35 16.66 8.14 -5.37
CA SER A 35 16.08 8.15 -6.71
C SER A 35 17.06 7.72 -7.83
N SER A 36 18.10 6.96 -7.50
CA SER A 36 19.23 6.71 -8.40
C SER A 36 19.67 5.25 -8.55
N ALA A 37 19.03 4.29 -7.87
CA ALA A 37 19.33 2.89 -8.12
C ALA A 37 18.80 2.50 -9.52
N ASP A 38 19.70 2.10 -10.42
CA ASP A 38 19.30 1.49 -11.69
C ASP A 38 18.72 0.11 -11.39
N ILE A 39 17.40 0.05 -11.24
CA ILE A 39 16.67 -1.16 -10.83
C ILE A 39 16.94 -2.34 -11.76
N ASN A 40 17.21 -2.07 -13.04
CA ASN A 40 17.56 -3.09 -14.02
C ASN A 40 18.97 -3.69 -13.82
N SER A 41 19.78 -3.09 -12.95
CA SER A 41 21.12 -3.59 -12.62
C SER A 41 21.12 -4.64 -11.51
N PHE A 42 20.01 -4.78 -10.77
CA PHE A 42 19.90 -5.77 -9.69
C PHE A 42 19.84 -7.19 -10.28
N LYS A 43 20.75 -8.06 -9.82
CA LYS A 43 20.84 -9.46 -10.24
C LYS A 43 20.50 -10.42 -9.12
N THR A 44 20.66 -9.98 -7.88
CA THR A 44 20.41 -10.75 -6.67
C THR A 44 19.60 -9.94 -5.68
N ILE A 45 18.93 -10.62 -4.73
CA ILE A 45 18.27 -9.93 -3.61
C ILE A 45 19.29 -9.12 -2.79
N GLY A 46 20.54 -9.59 -2.70
CA GLY A 46 21.62 -8.85 -2.05
C GLY A 46 21.94 -7.51 -2.71
N ASP A 47 21.77 -7.38 -4.03
CA ASP A 47 21.97 -6.09 -4.71
C ASP A 47 20.93 -5.06 -4.27
N ILE A 48 19.68 -5.49 -4.07
CA ILE A 48 18.59 -4.65 -3.56
C ILE A 48 18.91 -4.22 -2.12
N ILE A 49 19.21 -5.17 -1.24
CA ILE A 49 19.54 -4.90 0.17
C ILE A 49 20.74 -3.95 0.29
N ASN A 50 21.81 -4.18 -0.48
CA ASN A 50 23.02 -3.34 -0.46
C ASN A 50 22.79 -1.94 -1.02
N SER A 51 21.73 -1.73 -1.83
CA SER A 51 21.34 -0.40 -2.30
C SER A 51 20.66 0.45 -1.21
N GLY A 52 20.38 -0.15 -0.04
CA GLY A 52 19.70 0.50 1.09
C GLY A 52 18.18 0.57 0.90
N ILE A 53 17.63 -0.28 0.03
CA ILE A 53 16.19 -0.43 -0.16
C ILE A 53 15.70 -1.57 0.73
N ASP A 54 14.81 -1.23 1.64
CA ASP A 54 14.19 -2.21 2.53
C ASP A 54 12.99 -2.90 1.85
N SER A 55 12.71 -4.11 2.32
CA SER A 55 11.52 -4.86 1.94
C SER A 55 10.28 -4.21 2.56
N ILE A 56 9.21 -4.12 1.77
CA ILE A 56 7.87 -3.78 2.24
C ILE A 56 7.10 -5.05 2.56
N GLN A 57 7.28 -6.09 1.73
CA GLN A 57 6.72 -7.42 1.96
C GLN A 57 7.70 -8.46 1.45
N SER A 58 7.76 -9.59 2.14
CA SER A 58 8.47 -10.76 1.64
C SER A 58 7.71 -12.02 1.99
N ALA A 59 7.79 -13.01 1.11
CA ALA A 59 7.25 -14.34 1.37
C ALA A 59 8.18 -15.40 0.77
N ASN A 60 8.02 -16.62 1.23
CA ASN A 60 8.60 -17.78 0.58
C ASN A 60 7.55 -18.88 0.44
N THR A 61 7.64 -19.60 -0.66
CA THR A 61 6.92 -20.84 -0.91
C THR A 61 7.90 -22.01 -0.85
N ASP A 62 7.51 -23.17 -1.36
CA ASP A 62 8.40 -24.31 -1.58
C ASP A 62 9.36 -24.11 -2.76
N ARG A 63 9.04 -23.17 -3.67
CA ARG A 63 9.74 -22.97 -4.95
C ARG A 63 10.27 -21.57 -5.16
N TYR A 64 9.71 -20.57 -4.50
CA TYR A 64 10.03 -19.16 -4.72
C TYR A 64 10.32 -18.43 -3.42
N TYR A 65 11.28 -17.50 -3.47
CA TYR A 65 11.40 -16.40 -2.53
C TYR A 65 10.97 -15.11 -3.24
N ILE A 66 10.18 -14.29 -2.56
CA ILE A 66 9.55 -13.09 -3.12
C ILE A 66 9.94 -11.92 -2.23
N TYR A 67 10.48 -10.88 -2.86
CA TYR A 67 10.92 -9.65 -2.20
C TYR A 67 10.27 -8.45 -2.87
N VAL A 68 9.40 -7.76 -2.14
CA VAL A 68 8.63 -6.61 -2.62
C VAL A 68 9.22 -5.36 -2.01
N PHE A 69 9.52 -4.37 -2.83
CA PHE A 69 10.18 -3.14 -2.39
C PHE A 69 9.69 -1.93 -3.17
N GLN A 70 9.93 -0.74 -2.63
CA GLN A 70 9.65 0.51 -3.32
C GLN A 70 10.95 1.17 -3.74
N ALA A 71 11.04 1.56 -5.02
CA ALA A 71 12.15 2.33 -5.55
C ALA A 71 11.61 3.61 -6.19
N GLY A 72 11.94 4.76 -5.60
CA GLY A 72 11.32 6.02 -5.99
C GLY A 72 9.82 6.01 -5.65
N GLN A 73 8.97 6.16 -6.67
CA GLN A 73 7.50 6.12 -6.50
C GLN A 73 6.89 4.77 -6.88
N ASP A 74 7.71 3.84 -7.40
CA ASP A 74 7.21 2.59 -7.95
C ASP A 74 7.45 1.40 -7.03
N TYR A 75 6.50 0.47 -7.03
CA TYR A 75 6.59 -0.80 -6.33
C TYR A 75 7.10 -1.88 -7.27
N TYR A 76 8.06 -2.66 -6.80
CA TYR A 76 8.67 -3.75 -7.54
C TYR A 76 8.56 -5.06 -6.79
N ARG A 77 8.54 -6.15 -7.55
CA ARG A 77 8.61 -7.52 -7.04
C ARG A 77 9.76 -8.26 -7.68
N ALA A 78 10.73 -8.66 -6.87
CA ALA A 78 11.76 -9.60 -7.24
C ALA A 78 11.33 -11.02 -6.85
N VAL A 79 11.35 -11.93 -7.81
CA VAL A 79 11.06 -13.36 -7.60
C VAL A 79 12.33 -14.15 -7.90
N SER A 80 12.71 -14.99 -6.94
CA SER A 80 13.86 -15.89 -7.03
C SER A 80 13.40 -17.32 -6.85
N ASN A 81 13.83 -18.23 -7.72
CA ASN A 81 13.70 -19.66 -7.53
C ASN A 81 14.55 -20.09 -6.33
N ILE A 82 13.98 -20.93 -5.48
CA ILE A 82 14.70 -21.52 -4.34
C ILE A 82 14.65 -23.03 -4.41
N THR A 83 15.69 -23.66 -3.86
CA THR A 83 15.72 -25.11 -3.70
C THR A 83 14.93 -25.50 -2.44
N PRO A 84 14.53 -26.78 -2.31
CA PRO A 84 13.92 -27.28 -1.08
C PRO A 84 14.79 -27.05 0.17
N GLU A 85 16.12 -27.10 0.03
CA GLU A 85 17.07 -26.85 1.12
C GLU A 85 17.02 -25.39 1.58
N ILE A 86 16.92 -24.44 0.65
CA ILE A 86 16.78 -23.01 0.96
C ILE A 86 15.39 -22.75 1.56
N SER A 87 14.33 -23.31 0.98
CA SER A 87 12.98 -23.23 1.54
C SER A 87 12.92 -23.72 2.98
N GLN A 88 13.54 -24.87 3.28
CA GLN A 88 13.61 -25.39 4.65
C GLN A 88 14.44 -24.46 5.55
N SER A 89 15.57 -23.95 5.06
CA SER A 89 16.42 -23.02 5.82
C SER A 89 15.68 -21.73 6.19
N LEU A 90 14.80 -21.24 5.32
CA LEU A 90 13.94 -20.08 5.59
C LEU A 90 12.84 -20.42 6.59
N PHE A 91 12.21 -21.60 6.46
CA PHE A 91 11.18 -22.07 7.37
C PHE A 91 11.71 -22.31 8.80
N ASP A 92 12.96 -22.77 8.93
CA ASP A 92 13.60 -23.04 10.21
C ASP A 92 14.10 -21.77 10.94
N LEU A 93 13.93 -20.58 10.34
CA LEU A 93 14.30 -19.33 11.01
C LEU A 93 13.34 -19.01 12.15
N ASP A 94 13.93 -18.72 13.31
CA ASP A 94 13.20 -18.26 14.49
C ASP A 94 13.07 -16.73 14.47
N PHE A 95 11.85 -16.24 14.28
CA PHE A 95 11.53 -14.80 14.26
C PHE A 95 11.85 -14.10 15.59
N ASP A 96 11.91 -14.84 16.69
CA ASP A 96 12.28 -14.30 18.00
C ASP A 96 13.80 -14.21 18.22
N ASP A 97 14.63 -14.68 17.26
CA ASP A 97 16.08 -14.58 17.34
C ASP A 97 16.55 -13.13 17.12
N LYS A 98 17.38 -12.63 18.03
CA LYS A 98 17.99 -11.30 17.94
C LYS A 98 18.85 -11.08 16.69
N ASN A 99 19.28 -12.15 16.03
CA ASN A 99 20.04 -12.11 14.78
C ASN A 99 19.21 -12.56 13.58
N TYR A 100 17.88 -12.61 13.69
CA TYR A 100 16.97 -13.05 12.64
C TYR A 100 17.30 -12.37 11.30
N ASP A 101 17.32 -11.04 11.23
CA ASP A 101 17.57 -10.30 10.00
C ASP A 101 18.94 -10.63 9.38
N SER A 102 19.96 -10.78 10.21
CA SER A 102 21.31 -11.15 9.74
C SER A 102 21.34 -12.56 9.16
N LYS A 103 20.64 -13.51 9.79
CA LYS A 103 20.50 -14.89 9.31
C LYS A 103 19.68 -14.95 8.02
N LEU A 104 18.54 -14.27 7.98
CA LEU A 104 17.68 -14.14 6.81
C LEU A 104 18.48 -13.56 5.64
N ASN A 105 19.09 -12.40 5.82
CA ASN A 105 19.87 -11.72 4.79
C ASN A 105 21.01 -12.61 4.27
N LYS A 106 21.66 -13.40 5.11
CA LYS A 106 22.69 -14.35 4.67
C LYS A 106 22.15 -15.43 3.74
N ILE A 107 20.92 -15.89 3.95
CA ILE A 107 20.26 -16.91 3.12
C ILE A 107 19.77 -16.29 1.81
N ILE A 108 19.12 -15.13 1.86
CA ILE A 108 18.43 -14.55 0.70
C ILE A 108 19.34 -13.70 -0.19
N SER A 109 20.38 -13.06 0.36
CA SER A 109 21.28 -12.20 -0.43
C SER A 109 21.87 -12.86 -1.69
N PRO A 110 22.30 -14.14 -1.68
CA PRO A 110 22.85 -14.78 -2.88
C PRO A 110 21.80 -15.23 -3.89
N LEU A 111 20.49 -15.12 -3.60
CA LEU A 111 19.44 -15.57 -4.50
C LEU A 111 19.42 -14.69 -5.76
N GLU A 112 19.54 -15.32 -6.92
CA GLU A 112 19.43 -14.66 -8.22
C GLU A 112 17.98 -14.26 -8.48
N ILE A 113 17.78 -13.09 -9.07
CA ILE A 113 16.46 -12.59 -9.45
C ILE A 113 16.11 -13.17 -10.81
N ASP A 114 15.16 -14.10 -10.84
CA ASP A 114 14.63 -14.67 -12.08
C ASP A 114 13.65 -13.73 -12.78
N LYS A 115 12.86 -13.00 -11.97
CA LYS A 115 11.85 -12.06 -12.45
C LYS A 115 11.87 -10.79 -11.61
N LEU A 116 11.94 -9.64 -12.28
CA LEU A 116 11.77 -8.33 -11.66
C LEU A 116 10.60 -7.63 -12.32
N GLU A 117 9.52 -7.42 -11.58
CA GLU A 117 8.28 -6.86 -12.08
C GLU A 117 8.07 -5.47 -11.51
N ASN A 118 7.68 -4.51 -12.35
CA ASN A 118 7.12 -3.25 -11.90
C ASN A 118 5.63 -3.46 -11.60
N LEU A 119 5.29 -3.52 -10.32
CA LEU A 119 3.92 -3.70 -9.89
C LEU A 119 3.10 -2.44 -10.14
N SER A 120 3.70 -1.24 -10.08
CA SER A 120 2.98 0.02 -10.30
C SER A 120 2.28 0.10 -11.66
N ASP A 121 2.79 -0.60 -12.67
CA ASP A 121 2.16 -0.68 -14.01
C ASP A 121 0.81 -1.43 -13.99
N THR A 122 0.49 -2.13 -12.90
CA THR A 122 -0.77 -2.87 -12.69
C THR A 122 -1.79 -2.11 -11.84
N VAL A 123 -1.43 -0.93 -11.32
CA VAL A 123 -2.36 -0.07 -10.56
C VAL A 123 -3.51 0.34 -11.47
N ILE A 124 -4.74 0.16 -11.00
CA ILE A 124 -5.93 0.58 -11.75
C ILE A 124 -6.02 2.12 -11.67
N PRO A 125 -6.06 2.83 -12.81
CA PRO A 125 -6.21 4.28 -12.82
C PRO A 125 -7.53 4.71 -12.17
N GLN A 126 -7.54 5.88 -11.52
CA GLN A 126 -8.74 6.41 -10.86
C GLN A 126 -9.94 6.50 -11.81
N GLU A 127 -9.72 6.85 -13.08
CA GLU A 127 -10.79 6.90 -14.09
C GLU A 127 -11.47 5.55 -14.37
N GLU A 128 -10.76 4.44 -14.16
CA GLU A 128 -11.33 3.10 -14.26
C GLU A 128 -12.00 2.69 -12.95
N LEU A 129 -11.45 3.09 -11.79
CA LEU A 129 -12.06 2.88 -10.48
C LEU A 129 -13.41 3.60 -10.36
N ASP A 130 -13.52 4.82 -10.89
CA ASP A 130 -14.75 5.60 -10.89
C ASP A 130 -15.90 4.91 -11.64
N LYS A 131 -15.59 4.01 -12.60
CA LYS A 131 -16.59 3.20 -13.32
C LYS A 131 -17.15 2.04 -12.49
N LEU A 132 -16.56 1.76 -11.32
CA LEU A 132 -17.07 0.76 -10.39
C LEU A 132 -18.21 1.31 -9.52
N VAL A 133 -18.36 2.64 -9.42
CA VAL A 133 -19.45 3.27 -8.68
C VAL A 133 -20.80 2.83 -9.26
N GLY A 134 -21.68 2.33 -8.39
CA GLY A 134 -22.98 1.78 -8.75
C GLY A 134 -22.99 0.28 -9.03
N LYS A 135 -21.83 -0.40 -9.13
CA LYS A 135 -21.76 -1.87 -9.18
C LYS A 135 -22.01 -2.48 -7.80
N THR A 136 -22.38 -3.75 -7.76
CA THR A 136 -22.52 -4.49 -6.50
C THR A 136 -21.21 -5.11 -6.03
N GLY A 137 -21.09 -5.42 -4.74
CA GLY A 137 -19.97 -6.22 -4.23
C GLY A 137 -19.86 -7.58 -4.92
N GLU A 138 -20.99 -8.20 -5.30
CA GLU A 138 -21.01 -9.45 -6.06
C GLU A 138 -20.37 -9.30 -7.45
N GLU A 139 -20.63 -8.19 -8.15
CA GLU A 139 -19.98 -7.90 -9.43
C GLU A 139 -18.47 -7.72 -9.29
N LEU A 140 -18.01 -7.12 -8.18
CA LEU A 140 -16.58 -6.99 -7.88
C LEU A 140 -15.95 -8.35 -7.60
N ILE A 141 -16.55 -9.18 -6.74
CA ILE A 141 -16.04 -10.53 -6.42
C ILE A 141 -15.97 -11.40 -7.68
N ASN A 142 -17.01 -11.36 -8.52
CA ASN A 142 -17.02 -12.08 -9.80
C ASN A 142 -15.96 -11.59 -10.79
N ASP A 143 -15.53 -10.33 -10.68
CA ASP A 143 -14.40 -9.76 -11.42
C ASP A 143 -13.04 -10.09 -10.76
N GLY A 144 -13.00 -10.90 -9.70
CA GLY A 144 -11.76 -11.35 -9.05
C GLY A 144 -11.20 -10.37 -8.01
N TRP A 145 -12.04 -9.49 -7.46
CA TRP A 145 -11.71 -8.78 -6.23
C TRP A 145 -11.88 -9.72 -5.04
N ASN A 146 -11.02 -9.58 -4.04
CA ASN A 146 -11.07 -10.41 -2.82
C ASN A 146 -10.88 -9.56 -1.56
N ALA A 147 -11.30 -10.09 -0.42
CA ALA A 147 -11.15 -9.41 0.87
C ALA A 147 -9.67 -9.11 1.18
N GLY A 148 -9.41 -7.89 1.65
CA GLY A 148 -8.10 -7.39 2.05
C GLY A 148 -7.92 -7.41 3.56
N MET A 149 -7.22 -6.42 4.09
CA MET A 149 -6.82 -6.38 5.51
C MET A 149 -7.93 -5.94 6.49
N GLY A 150 -9.18 -5.88 6.04
CA GLY A 150 -10.35 -5.73 6.90
C GLY A 150 -11.33 -4.65 6.45
N TYR A 151 -12.05 -4.07 7.41
CA TYR A 151 -13.14 -3.15 7.14
C TYR A 151 -13.42 -2.20 8.31
N ASN A 152 -14.17 -1.14 8.02
CA ASN A 152 -14.76 -0.21 8.99
C ASN A 152 -16.26 -0.06 8.71
N LEU A 153 -17.09 -0.64 9.58
CA LEU A 153 -18.56 -0.62 9.43
C LEU A 153 -19.19 0.75 9.74
N GLU A 154 -18.48 1.67 10.41
CA GLU A 154 -19.00 3.02 10.66
C GLU A 154 -19.05 3.84 9.37
N THR A 155 -17.97 3.75 8.59
CA THR A 155 -17.81 4.44 7.30
C THR A 155 -18.22 3.58 6.11
N MET A 156 -18.53 2.30 6.32
CA MET A 156 -18.77 1.29 5.28
C MET A 156 -17.59 1.14 4.32
N GLU A 157 -16.37 1.31 4.84
CA GLU A 157 -15.12 1.10 4.12
C GLU A 157 -14.69 -0.36 4.23
N PHE A 158 -14.38 -0.99 3.11
CA PHE A 158 -13.84 -2.33 3.03
C PHE A 158 -12.55 -2.27 2.23
N PHE A 159 -11.51 -2.93 2.72
CA PHE A 159 -10.25 -3.02 2.01
C PHE A 159 -10.31 -4.23 1.10
N LEU A 160 -10.31 -4.03 -0.21
CA LEU A 160 -10.37 -5.11 -1.18
C LEU A 160 -9.10 -5.14 -2.03
N ASN A 161 -8.59 -6.34 -2.27
CA ASN A 161 -7.44 -6.55 -3.13
C ASN A 161 -7.85 -6.76 -4.59
N LYS A 162 -7.02 -6.24 -5.48
CA LYS A 162 -7.06 -6.54 -6.91
C LYS A 162 -5.63 -6.59 -7.44
N GLY A 163 -5.15 -7.81 -7.71
CA GLY A 163 -3.73 -8.05 -7.95
C GLY A 163 -2.91 -7.75 -6.70
N ALA A 164 -1.79 -7.06 -6.87
CA ALA A 164 -0.85 -6.74 -5.78
C ALA A 164 -1.29 -5.54 -4.90
N PHE A 165 -2.37 -4.85 -5.26
CA PHE A 165 -2.79 -3.60 -4.62
C PHE A 165 -4.09 -3.77 -3.86
N GLU A 166 -4.18 -3.03 -2.75
CA GLU A 166 -5.37 -2.88 -1.93
C GLU A 166 -6.04 -1.55 -2.23
N TYR A 167 -7.36 -1.58 -2.28
CA TYR A 167 -8.20 -0.42 -2.53
C TYR A 167 -9.23 -0.30 -1.41
N THR A 168 -9.45 0.93 -0.96
CA THR A 168 -10.57 1.24 -0.07
C THR A 168 -11.83 1.35 -0.91
N VAL A 169 -12.76 0.43 -0.71
CA VAL A 169 -14.09 0.41 -1.34
C VAL A 169 -15.13 0.82 -0.32
N VAL A 170 -15.80 1.93 -0.56
CA VAL A 170 -16.92 2.40 0.27
C VAL A 170 -18.21 1.88 -0.34
N PHE A 171 -19.03 1.23 0.47
CA PHE A 171 -20.35 0.76 0.04
C PHE A 171 -21.48 1.65 0.59
N ASP A 172 -22.54 1.79 -0.19
CA ASP A 172 -23.80 2.35 0.28
C ASP A 172 -24.55 1.31 1.11
N GLY A 173 -25.01 1.73 2.29
CA GLY A 173 -25.79 0.90 3.20
C GLY A 173 -25.29 0.98 4.64
N LYS A 174 -25.68 -0.02 5.42
CA LYS A 174 -25.15 -0.28 6.77
C LYS A 174 -25.13 -1.78 6.99
N LEU A 175 -24.05 -2.27 7.57
CA LEU A 175 -23.96 -3.63 8.09
C LEU A 175 -23.76 -3.55 9.61
N GLU A 176 -24.29 -4.53 10.32
CA GLU A 176 -24.03 -4.71 11.75
C GLU A 176 -23.00 -5.82 11.93
N ASN A 177 -22.10 -5.63 12.89
CA ASN A 177 -21.12 -6.67 13.21
C ASN A 177 -21.80 -7.85 13.90
N SER A 178 -21.37 -9.06 13.58
CA SER A 178 -21.83 -10.30 14.20
C SER A 178 -20.67 -11.26 14.39
N ASP A 179 -20.79 -12.18 15.35
CA ASP A 179 -19.76 -13.19 15.61
C ASP A 179 -19.46 -14.08 14.37
N ASP A 180 -20.43 -14.22 13.46
CA ASP A 180 -20.32 -14.97 12.20
C ASP A 180 -20.22 -14.03 10.97
N PHE A 181 -19.60 -12.84 11.11
CA PHE A 181 -19.48 -11.90 10.00
C PHE A 181 -18.54 -12.43 8.91
N ASP A 182 -19.12 -12.83 7.78
CA ASP A 182 -18.41 -13.16 6.55
C ASP A 182 -18.37 -11.92 5.65
N GLU A 183 -17.18 -11.33 5.51
CA GLU A 183 -16.99 -10.09 4.75
C GLU A 183 -17.42 -10.25 3.29
N GLU A 184 -16.99 -11.31 2.63
CA GLU A 184 -17.27 -11.51 1.19
C GLU A 184 -18.76 -11.71 0.95
N GLU A 185 -19.45 -12.48 1.80
CA GLU A 185 -20.90 -12.64 1.68
C GLU A 185 -21.67 -11.36 2.06
N ALA A 186 -21.19 -10.61 3.06
CA ALA A 186 -21.86 -9.42 3.56
C ALA A 186 -21.83 -8.25 2.56
N ILE A 187 -20.75 -8.10 1.78
CA ILE A 187 -20.63 -7.01 0.80
C ILE A 187 -21.35 -7.30 -0.52
N LYS A 188 -21.60 -8.58 -0.87
CA LYS A 188 -22.26 -8.97 -2.14
C LYS A 188 -23.49 -8.13 -2.52
N PRO A 189 -24.48 -7.93 -1.62
CA PRO A 189 -25.68 -7.17 -1.95
C PRO A 189 -25.49 -5.65 -1.92
N LEU A 190 -24.36 -5.15 -1.42
CA LEU A 190 -24.12 -3.72 -1.27
C LEU A 190 -23.66 -3.10 -2.60
N VAL A 191 -23.89 -1.78 -2.73
CA VAL A 191 -23.55 -1.02 -3.93
C VAL A 191 -22.33 -0.14 -3.67
N VAL A 192 -21.37 -0.15 -4.59
CA VAL A 192 -20.14 0.65 -4.49
C VAL A 192 -20.47 2.13 -4.63
N LYS A 193 -19.99 2.92 -3.67
CA LYS A 193 -20.09 4.38 -3.62
C LYS A 193 -18.81 5.08 -4.08
N SER A 194 -17.66 4.56 -3.69
CA SER A 194 -16.35 5.07 -4.11
C SER A 194 -15.27 4.01 -3.99
N VAL A 195 -14.25 4.12 -4.82
CA VAL A 195 -13.05 3.26 -4.77
C VAL A 195 -11.81 4.14 -4.87
N THR A 196 -10.86 3.94 -3.97
CA THR A 196 -9.58 4.66 -3.98
C THR A 196 -8.43 3.69 -3.70
N LEU A 197 -7.29 3.87 -4.37
CA LEU A 197 -6.08 3.12 -4.05
C LEU A 197 -5.67 3.37 -2.60
N ASN A 198 -5.50 2.31 -1.81
CA ASN A 198 -4.97 2.39 -0.45
C ASN A 198 -3.44 2.22 -0.45
N GLY A 199 -2.95 1.26 -1.24
CA GLY A 199 -1.52 0.98 -1.35
C GLY A 199 -1.26 -0.46 -1.77
N ILE A 200 -0.11 -1.00 -1.35
CA ILE A 200 0.21 -2.41 -1.57
C ILE A 200 -0.68 -3.29 -0.68
N GLY A 201 -1.31 -4.31 -1.29
CA GLY A 201 -2.17 -5.28 -0.61
C GLY A 201 -1.43 -6.58 -0.36
N ASP A 202 -1.66 -7.59 -1.19
CA ASP A 202 -0.85 -8.81 -1.22
C ASP A 202 0.02 -8.85 -2.49
N ALA A 203 1.19 -8.22 -2.41
CA ALA A 203 2.15 -8.27 -3.51
C ALA A 203 2.94 -9.58 -3.54
N THR A 204 2.84 -10.39 -2.49
CA THR A 204 3.53 -11.67 -2.42
C THR A 204 2.78 -12.80 -3.12
N ASN A 205 1.51 -12.59 -3.45
CA ASN A 205 0.76 -13.54 -4.26
C ASN A 205 1.26 -13.57 -5.71
N VAL A 206 1.90 -14.67 -6.09
CA VAL A 206 2.38 -14.96 -7.44
C VAL A 206 1.56 -16.14 -7.98
N GLU A 207 0.70 -15.88 -8.96
CA GLU A 207 -0.02 -16.91 -9.72
C GLU A 207 0.89 -17.62 -10.73
#